data_AF-A0A9W5TX78-F1
#
_entry.id   AF-A0A9W5TX78-F1
#
_cell.length_a   1.000
_cell.length_b   1.000
_cell.length_c   1.000
_cell.angle_alpha   90.00
_cell.angle_beta   90.00
_cell.angle_gamma   90.00
#
_symmetry.space_group_name_H-M   'P 1'
#
loop_
_entity.id
_entity.type
_entity.pdbx_description
1 polymer ?
#
loop_
_entity_poly.entity_id
_entity_poly.type
_entity_poly.pdbx_seq_one_letter_code
_entity_poly.pdbx_strand_id
1 'polypeptide(L)'
;MDMTLEREREQAEHEKAKMYIQYLSNIFSRPQEGKPDPKFIQAKREFERLLMPENRPEKGSTKTYEWDFDPNEVLEQQTLIEGR
;
A
#
# COMPACT_ATOMS: atom_id res chain seq x y z
N MET A 1 -32.58 21.13 0.99
CA MET A 1 -32.20 20.83 2.39
C MET A 1 -31.88 19.35 2.60
N ASP A 2 -32.09 18.46 1.61
CA ASP A 2 -31.78 17.03 1.75
C ASP A 2 -30.30 16.65 1.57
N MET A 3 -29.58 17.30 0.64
CA MET A 3 -28.16 17.01 0.38
C MET A 3 -27.21 17.29 1.57
N THR A 4 -27.61 18.15 2.51
CA THR A 4 -26.82 18.43 3.72
C THR A 4 -26.98 17.34 4.77
N LEU A 5 -28.19 16.77 4.90
CA LEU A 5 -28.47 15.66 5.82
C LEU A 5 -27.80 14.37 5.37
N GLU A 6 -27.72 14.12 4.06
CA GLU A 6 -26.99 12.96 3.52
C GLU A 6 -25.49 13.05 3.77
N ARG A 7 -24.88 14.21 3.55
CA ARG A 7 -23.45 14.42 3.83
C ARG A 7 -23.10 14.30 5.31
N GLU A 8 -23.95 14.78 6.20
CA GLU A 8 -23.76 14.62 7.65
C GLU A 8 -23.85 13.15 8.08
N ARG A 9 -24.75 12.37 7.48
CA ARG A 9 -24.84 10.93 7.72
C ARG A 9 -23.60 10.20 7.23
N GLU A 10 -23.14 10.49 6.02
CA GLU A 10 -21.91 9.91 5.46
C GLU A 10 -20.68 10.23 6.33
N GLN A 11 -20.57 11.47 6.81
CA GLN A 11 -19.49 11.87 7.72
C GLN A 11 -19.57 11.13 9.05
N ALA A 12 -20.76 11.03 9.64
CA ALA A 12 -20.96 10.30 10.89
C ALA A 12 -20.66 8.79 10.74
N GLU A 13 -21.01 8.19 9.61
CA GLU A 13 -20.66 6.80 9.29
C GLU A 13 -19.15 6.63 9.10
N HIS A 14 -18.51 7.58 8.42
CA HIS A 14 -17.06 7.58 8.23
C HIS A 14 -16.30 7.72 9.54
N GLU A 15 -16.75 8.58 10.46
CA GLU A 15 -16.17 8.72 11.79
C GLU A 15 -16.35 7.45 12.63
N LYS A 16 -17.54 6.85 12.60
CA LYS A 16 -17.79 5.55 13.26
C LYS A 16 -16.85 4.47 12.72
N ALA A 17 -16.67 4.42 11.40
CA ALA A 17 -15.75 3.48 10.77
C ALA A 17 -14.30 3.70 11.22
N LYS A 18 -13.83 4.95 11.26
CA LYS A 18 -12.49 5.30 11.77
C LYS A 18 -12.29 4.83 13.22
N MET A 19 -13.24 5.12 14.10
CA MET A 19 -13.19 4.69 15.50
C MET A 19 -13.12 3.17 15.61
N TYR A 20 -13.92 2.46 14.80
CA TYR A 20 -13.94 1.00 14.78
C TYR A 20 -12.61 0.40 14.31
N ILE A 21 -12.03 0.94 13.23
CA ILE A 21 -10.70 0.54 12.74
C ILE A 21 -9.64 0.75 13.82
N GLN A 22 -9.67 1.90 14.50
CA GLN A 22 -8.71 2.21 15.56
C GLN A 22 -8.84 1.26 16.76
N TYR A 23 -10.07 0.92 17.16
CA TYR A 23 -10.33 -0.06 18.20
C TYR A 23 -9.78 -1.44 17.85
N LEU A 24 -10.08 -1.94 16.65
CA LEU A 24 -9.58 -3.23 16.18
C LEU A 24 -8.05 -3.26 16.07
N SER A 25 -7.45 -2.18 15.57
CA SER A 25 -6.00 -2.04 15.50
C SER A 25 -5.35 -2.18 16.89
N ASN A 26 -5.92 -1.53 17.91
CA ASN A 26 -5.43 -1.64 19.29
C ASN A 26 -5.61 -3.04 19.88
N ILE A 27 -6.64 -3.79 19.50
CA ILE A 27 -6.81 -5.18 19.93
C ILE A 27 -5.72 -6.06 19.29
N PHE A 28 -5.51 -5.93 17.98
CA PHE A 28 -4.57 -6.77 17.23
C PHE A 28 -3.09 -6.43 17.46
N SER A 29 -2.79 -5.24 18.03
CA SER A 29 -1.43 -4.82 18.38
C SER A 29 -0.96 -5.33 19.73
N ARG A 30 -1.86 -5.82 20.59
CA ARG A 30 -1.48 -6.33 21.91
C ARG A 30 -0.72 -7.65 21.78
N PRO A 31 0.36 -7.84 22.55
CA PRO A 31 1.03 -9.14 22.63
C PRO A 31 0.04 -10.14 23.23
N GLN A 32 -0.19 -11.24 22.51
CA GLN A 32 -0.99 -12.35 22.99
C GLN A 32 -0.13 -13.14 24.00
N GLU A 33 -0.50 -13.11 25.28
CA GLU A 33 0.14 -13.96 26.28
C GLU A 33 -0.35 -15.41 26.11
N GLY A 34 0.53 -16.28 25.61
CA GLY A 34 0.26 -17.71 25.41
C GLY A 34 0.17 -18.13 23.95
N LYS A 35 -0.50 -19.26 23.67
CA LYS A 35 -0.73 -19.74 22.31
C LYS A 35 -1.92 -18.98 21.71
N PRO A 36 -1.72 -18.14 20.68
CA PRO A 36 -2.82 -17.42 20.06
C PRO A 36 -3.81 -18.41 19.41
N ASP A 37 -5.11 -18.16 19.60
CA ASP A 37 -6.17 -18.92 18.93
C ASP A 37 -5.96 -18.85 17.40
N PRO A 38 -5.96 -19.98 16.67
CA PRO A 38 -5.89 -20.00 15.21
C PRO A 38 -6.89 -19.06 14.52
N LYS A 39 -8.09 -18.93 15.09
CA LYS A 39 -9.14 -18.02 14.57
C LYS A 39 -8.74 -16.56 14.71
N PHE A 40 -8.07 -16.19 15.81
CA PHE A 40 -7.60 -14.83 16.04
C PHE A 40 -6.52 -14.44 15.01
N ILE A 41 -5.60 -15.36 14.70
CA ILE A 41 -4.55 -15.12 13.70
C ILE A 41 -5.16 -14.95 12.31
N GLN A 42 -6.16 -15.76 11.94
CA GLN A 42 -6.85 -15.63 10.66
C GLN A 42 -7.55 -14.27 10.56
N ALA A 43 -8.34 -13.89 11.57
CA ALA A 43 -9.02 -12.60 11.60
C ALA A 43 -8.05 -11.41 11.53
N LYS A 44 -6.91 -11.48 12.21
CA LYS A 44 -5.85 -10.46 12.12
C LYS A 44 -5.32 -10.30 10.70
N ARG A 45 -5.03 -11.42 10.02
CA ARG A 45 -4.51 -11.40 8.64
C ARG A 45 -5.55 -10.86 7.65
N GLU A 46 -6.81 -11.21 7.82
CA GLU A 46 -7.90 -10.69 7.00
C GLU A 46 -8.06 -9.19 7.20
N PHE A 47 -8.03 -8.72 8.45
CA PHE A 47 -8.08 -7.30 8.78
C PHE A 47 -6.90 -6.52 8.18
N GLU A 48 -5.68 -7.03 8.33
CA GLU A 48 -4.48 -6.42 7.72
C GLU A 48 -4.59 -6.36 6.19
N ARG A 49 -5.12 -7.42 5.56
CA ARG A 49 -5.35 -7.47 4.11
C ARG A 49 -6.40 -6.46 3.64
N LEU A 50 -7.46 -6.23 4.41
CA LEU A 50 -8.51 -5.26 4.08
C LEU A 50 -8.01 -3.81 4.20
N LEU A 51 -7.11 -3.54 5.15
CA LEU A 51 -6.54 -2.20 5.34
C LEU A 51 -5.38 -1.89 4.40
N MET A 52 -4.64 -2.91 3.95
CA MET A 52 -3.54 -2.71 3.01
C MET A 52 -4.13 -2.43 1.62
N PRO A 53 -3.78 -1.30 0.98
CA PRO A 53 -4.12 -1.10 -0.42
C PRO A 53 -3.48 -2.22 -1.26
N GLU A 54 -4.21 -2.79 -2.21
CA GLU A 54 -3.77 -3.87 -3.11
C GLU A 54 -2.58 -3.53 -4.02
N ASN A 55 -1.93 -2.38 -3.80
CA ASN A 55 -0.69 -1.98 -4.45
C ASN A 55 0.48 -2.82 -3.95
N ARG A 56 0.47 -4.13 -4.25
CA ARG A 56 1.73 -4.78 -4.59
C ARG A 56 2.23 -4.02 -5.81
N PRO A 57 3.40 -3.35 -5.77
CA PRO A 57 4.04 -2.97 -7.01
C PRO A 57 4.15 -4.26 -7.84
N GLU A 58 3.63 -4.25 -9.06
CA GLU A 58 3.89 -5.32 -10.02
C GLU A 58 5.40 -5.58 -9.96
N LYS A 59 5.81 -6.75 -9.47
CA LYS A 59 7.18 -7.23 -9.58
C LYS A 59 7.46 -7.36 -11.09
N GLY A 60 7.87 -6.28 -11.73
CA GLY A 60 8.09 -6.29 -13.18
C GLY A 60 8.37 -4.95 -13.85
N SER A 61 7.88 -3.81 -13.35
CA SER A 61 8.27 -2.53 -13.95
C SER A 61 9.53 -1.98 -13.29
N THR A 62 10.68 -2.39 -13.81
CA THR A 62 11.89 -1.57 -13.71
C THR A 62 11.51 -0.22 -14.31
N LYS A 63 11.25 0.78 -13.46
CA LYS A 63 10.94 2.13 -13.91
C LYS A 63 12.23 2.72 -14.47
N THR A 64 12.46 2.56 -15.76
CA THR A 64 13.51 3.28 -16.49
C THR A 64 13.09 4.74 -16.54
N TYR A 65 13.81 5.60 -15.83
CA TYR A 65 13.60 7.03 -15.87
C TYR A 65 14.43 7.62 -17.02
N GLU A 66 14.01 8.76 -17.58
CA GLU A 66 14.74 9.45 -18.67
C GLU A 66 16.19 9.83 -18.29
N TRP A 67 16.53 9.77 -17.01
CA TRP A 67 17.83 10.13 -16.43
C TRP A 67 18.69 8.89 -16.13
N ASP A 68 18.14 7.70 -16.36
CA ASP A 68 18.86 6.42 -16.24
C ASP A 68 19.65 6.23 -17.55
N PHE A 69 20.77 6.96 -17.64
CA PHE A 69 21.63 6.95 -18.82
C PHE A 69 22.48 5.68 -18.80
N ASP A 70 22.25 4.77 -19.75
CA ASP A 70 23.06 3.56 -19.89
C ASP A 70 24.48 3.93 -20.38
N PRO A 71 25.54 3.75 -19.56
CA PRO A 71 26.90 4.14 -19.94
C PRO A 71 27.43 3.39 -21.17
N ASN A 72 26.87 2.21 -21.46
CA ASN A 72 27.23 1.39 -22.61
C ASN A 72 26.76 2.00 -23.94
N GLU A 73 25.62 2.68 -24.00
CA GLU A 73 25.17 3.34 -25.23
C GLU A 73 26.11 4.50 -25.62
N VAL A 74 26.69 5.18 -24.63
CA VAL A 74 27.66 6.28 -24.85
C VAL A 74 28.98 5.75 -25.42
N LEU A 75 29.42 4.58 -24.96
CA LEU A 75 30.66 3.94 -25.42
C LEU A 75 30.55 3.44 -26.86
N GLU A 76 29.40 2.88 -27.26
CA GLU A 76 29.16 2.46 -28.65
C GLU A 76 29.21 3.65 -29.63
N GLN A 77 28.68 4.81 -29.23
CA GLN A 77 28.74 6.02 -30.06
C GLN A 77 30.17 6.57 -30.24
N GLN A 78 31.04 6.43 -29.24
CA GLN A 78 32.43 6.89 -29.34
C GLN A 78 33.28 6.00 -30.26
N THR A 79 33.10 4.68 -30.19
CA THR A 79 33.87 3.73 -31.04
C THR A 79 33.51 3.84 -32.53
N LEU A 80 32.29 4.26 -32.86
CA LEU A 80 31.86 4.55 -34.25
C LEU A 80 32.50 5.82 -34.83
N ILE A 81 32.88 6.77 -33.99
CA ILE A 81 33.49 8.04 -34.40
C ILE A 81 35.00 7.88 -34.60
N GLU A 82 35.67 7.07 -33.79
CA GLU A 82 37.11 6.78 -33.91
C GLU A 82 37.46 5.76 -35.01
N GLY A 83 36.46 5.08 -35.58
CA GLY A 83 36.61 4.09 -36.65
C GLY A 83 36.47 4.62 -38.09
N ARG A 84 36.51 5.94 -38.32
CA ARG A 84 36.47 6.58 -39.65
C ARG A 84 37.74 7.35 -39.97
#